data_AF-A0A7H0M958-F1
#
_entry.id   AF-A0A7H0M958-F1
#
_cell.length_a   1.000
_cell.length_b   1.000
_cell.length_c   1.000
_cell.angle_alpha   90.00
_cell.angle_beta   90.00
_cell.angle_gamma   90.00
#
_symmetry.space_group_name_H-M   'P 1'
#
loop_
_entity.id
_entity.type
_entity.pdbx_description
1 polymer ?
#
loop_
_entity_poly.entity_id
_entity_poly.type
_entity_poly.pdbx_seq_one_letter_code
_entity_poly.pdbx_strand_id
1 'polypeptide(L)'
;MGAITLRNALNVLAKSSSFSVTTVTERKKDEFDKLKEQLFVQQEIESDLQRYLDRAHDGEIIFLCGSSGDGKSEILTRLKAIPRYRERFHFHLDATHSFSPRQSAIEALNNLFSGHAHDAPPLLIGINTGMLANFSREGDDAHNKVKSAIDAFLSSPQGVTRPYRNENCTFFDFERYPKFHFSEEKNYSAFIKALLENLTRDDDKNLFQFIFRSDEARNPDLKEVANYKLLCMPGVQDVLITQLFKARLIKDQFVNTRTLLDFVHHLLTGPAYLFDNLFKGVENELINKLSEFDPVKIHNYELDQFVLRYELGLIDSELDEFLISLIPLHIRFSRDDIKRGDAASLIRLFWLLKDEDIGNNYHKKFAVFFGEPLLEHYSEIWHLHKNYTGDSEQKKKLNRFYSFELIAGIQRYANRKAPELSMQKEEFFLGEYGGIKVTVPVELMPDWDAILNKNTVYSTGFDVYIKVGEHKIKPVRIGLNLFELIYKLNNGYRPNKYDKNAIVLLEEMIELIAEHAKSSREIKFYDGRHKTYRAKGYGDMITVSGIEG
;
A
#
# COMPACT_ATOMS: atom_id res chain seq x y z
N MET A 1 -18.17 16.87 -37.04
CA MET A 1 -17.62 16.87 -35.66
C MET A 1 -16.13 16.69 -35.80
N GLY A 2 -15.31 17.54 -35.17
CA GLY A 2 -13.85 17.39 -35.25
C GLY A 2 -13.41 16.07 -34.64
N ALA A 3 -12.36 15.45 -35.19
CA ALA A 3 -11.79 14.23 -34.62
C ALA A 3 -11.34 14.49 -33.18
N ILE A 4 -11.75 13.64 -32.24
CA ILE A 4 -11.29 13.70 -30.84
C ILE A 4 -9.79 13.44 -30.82
N THR A 5 -9.02 14.33 -30.19
CA THR A 5 -7.58 14.14 -29.96
C THR A 5 -7.35 13.22 -28.76
N LEU A 6 -6.20 12.57 -28.72
CA LEU A 6 -5.80 11.68 -27.62
C LEU A 6 -5.86 12.41 -26.27
N ARG A 7 -5.35 13.65 -26.21
CA ARG A 7 -5.43 14.46 -24.99
C ARG A 7 -6.87 14.71 -24.53
N ASN A 8 -7.79 14.97 -25.45
CA ASN A 8 -9.19 15.15 -25.11
C ASN A 8 -9.84 13.84 -24.64
N ALA A 9 -9.55 12.72 -25.30
CA ALA A 9 -10.03 11.40 -24.89
C ALA A 9 -9.56 11.05 -23.47
N LEU A 10 -8.29 11.32 -23.15
CA LEU A 10 -7.70 11.07 -21.83
C LEU A 10 -8.31 11.95 -20.73
N ASN A 11 -8.94 13.09 -21.03
CA ASN A 11 -9.56 13.95 -20.01
C ASN A 11 -10.75 13.29 -19.28
N VAL A 12 -11.26 12.15 -19.75
CA VAL A 12 -12.22 11.33 -19.00
C VAL A 12 -11.61 10.81 -17.69
N LEU A 13 -10.29 10.65 -17.63
CA LEU A 13 -9.54 10.18 -16.47
C LEU A 13 -9.31 11.27 -15.41
N ALA A 14 -9.35 12.54 -15.79
CA ALA A 14 -8.99 13.66 -14.93
C ALA A 14 -9.93 13.82 -13.72
N LYS A 15 -9.40 14.17 -12.55
CA LYS A 15 -10.21 14.43 -11.34
C LYS A 15 -11.23 15.55 -11.54
N SER A 16 -10.90 16.56 -12.33
CA SER A 16 -11.77 17.71 -12.66
C SER A 16 -12.83 17.39 -13.71
N SER A 17 -12.79 16.20 -14.32
CA SER A 17 -13.73 15.79 -15.35
C SER A 17 -15.15 15.71 -14.80
N SER A 18 -16.15 16.10 -15.59
CA SER A 18 -17.57 15.86 -15.25
C SER A 18 -17.91 14.37 -15.12
N PHE A 19 -17.03 13.49 -15.61
CA PHE A 19 -17.12 12.05 -15.51
C PHE A 19 -16.59 11.48 -14.18
N SER A 20 -15.88 12.29 -13.37
CA SER A 20 -15.23 11.87 -12.11
C SER A 20 -16.19 11.71 -10.93
N VAL A 21 -17.42 12.22 -11.07
CA VAL A 21 -18.54 12.07 -10.12
C VAL A 21 -19.75 11.56 -10.89
N THR A 22 -20.32 10.47 -10.44
CA THR A 22 -21.51 9.89 -11.07
C THR A 22 -22.75 10.38 -10.35
N THR A 23 -23.48 11.26 -11.04
CA THR A 23 -24.83 11.70 -10.67
C THR A 23 -25.83 11.15 -11.68
N VAL A 24 -27.07 10.96 -11.24
CA VAL A 24 -28.17 10.60 -12.15
C VAL A 24 -28.37 11.79 -13.09
N THR A 25 -27.87 11.69 -14.32
CA THR A 25 -27.96 12.74 -15.34
C THR A 25 -28.79 12.23 -16.52
N GLU A 26 -29.67 13.09 -17.03
CA GLU A 26 -30.53 12.79 -18.20
C GLU A 26 -29.84 13.16 -19.53
N ARG A 27 -28.53 13.40 -19.53
CA ARG A 27 -27.80 13.78 -20.75
C ARG A 27 -27.77 12.62 -21.74
N LYS A 28 -27.81 12.94 -23.04
CA LYS A 28 -27.58 11.94 -24.10
C LYS A 28 -26.14 11.45 -24.01
N LYS A 29 -25.97 10.13 -24.05
CA LYS A 29 -24.64 9.51 -24.06
C LYS A 29 -23.84 9.93 -25.29
N ASP A 30 -22.59 10.32 -25.08
CA ASP A 30 -21.66 10.73 -26.14
C ASP A 30 -20.45 9.78 -26.27
N GLU A 31 -19.45 10.17 -27.06
CA GLU A 31 -18.23 9.37 -27.25
C GLU A 31 -17.37 9.27 -25.97
N PHE A 32 -17.45 10.26 -25.07
CA PHE A 32 -16.74 10.24 -23.79
C PHE A 32 -17.39 9.29 -22.78
N ASP A 33 -18.72 9.10 -22.85
CA ASP A 33 -19.39 8.04 -22.09
C ASP A 33 -18.90 6.64 -22.51
N LYS A 34 -18.66 6.42 -23.82
CA LYS A 34 -18.08 5.16 -24.31
C LYS A 34 -16.65 4.95 -23.80
N LEU A 35 -15.82 6.00 -23.82
CA LEU A 35 -14.47 5.95 -23.26
C LEU A 35 -14.49 5.60 -21.76
N LYS A 36 -15.42 6.19 -20.98
CA LYS A 36 -15.60 5.85 -19.57
C LYS A 36 -16.05 4.41 -19.37
N GLU A 37 -17.03 3.95 -20.14
CA GLU A 37 -17.53 2.57 -20.07
C GLU A 37 -16.42 1.56 -20.38
N GLN A 38 -15.51 1.87 -21.32
CA GLN A 38 -14.40 0.99 -21.66
C GLN A 38 -13.40 0.81 -20.50
N LEU A 39 -13.21 1.85 -19.67
CA LEU A 39 -12.34 1.79 -18.49
C LEU A 39 -12.95 1.00 -17.32
N PHE A 40 -14.19 0.53 -17.46
CA PHE A 40 -14.85 -0.18 -16.38
C PHE A 40 -14.12 -1.48 -16.03
N VAL A 41 -13.83 -1.64 -14.74
CA VAL A 41 -13.34 -2.89 -14.15
C VAL A 41 -14.25 -3.22 -12.97
N GLN A 42 -14.89 -4.38 -13.01
CA GLN A 42 -15.73 -4.85 -11.92
C GLN A 42 -14.85 -5.16 -10.70
N GLN A 43 -15.13 -4.50 -9.58
CA GLN A 43 -14.37 -4.69 -8.34
C GLN A 43 -14.94 -5.90 -7.57
N GLU A 44 -14.10 -6.59 -6.79
CA GLU A 44 -14.51 -7.74 -5.97
C GLU A 44 -15.67 -7.41 -5.02
N ILE A 45 -15.64 -6.22 -4.41
CA ILE A 45 -16.70 -5.72 -3.54
C ILE A 45 -18.06 -5.63 -4.26
N GLU A 46 -18.08 -5.29 -5.55
CA GLU A 46 -19.31 -5.22 -6.34
C GLU A 46 -19.85 -6.63 -6.62
N SER A 47 -18.98 -7.59 -6.94
CA SER A 47 -19.35 -8.99 -7.15
C SER A 47 -19.90 -9.63 -5.88
N ASP A 48 -19.24 -9.40 -4.73
CA ASP A 48 -19.69 -9.91 -3.44
C ASP A 48 -20.99 -9.26 -2.98
N LEU A 49 -21.14 -7.94 -3.20
CA LEU A 49 -22.38 -7.23 -2.94
C LEU A 49 -23.52 -7.80 -3.77
N GLN A 50 -23.34 -8.01 -5.08
CA GLN A 50 -24.38 -8.61 -5.95
C GLN A 50 -24.81 -9.99 -5.46
N ARG A 51 -23.84 -10.86 -5.13
CA ARG A 51 -24.12 -12.20 -4.56
C ARG A 51 -24.90 -12.11 -3.24
N TYR A 52 -24.65 -11.07 -2.46
CA TYR A 52 -25.32 -10.85 -1.19
C TYR A 52 -26.74 -10.31 -1.35
N LEU A 53 -26.95 -9.35 -2.25
CA LEU A 53 -28.27 -8.76 -2.50
C LEU A 53 -29.31 -9.81 -2.89
N ASP A 54 -28.91 -10.90 -3.55
CA ASP A 54 -29.83 -11.98 -3.88
C ASP A 54 -30.41 -12.68 -2.62
N ARG A 55 -29.67 -12.66 -1.49
CA ARG A 55 -29.99 -13.33 -0.22
C ARG A 55 -30.44 -12.39 0.91
N ALA A 56 -30.42 -11.08 0.70
CA ALA A 56 -30.75 -10.09 1.73
C ALA A 56 -32.21 -10.23 2.22
N HIS A 57 -32.44 -9.93 3.49
CA HIS A 57 -33.76 -10.05 4.11
C HIS A 57 -34.45 -8.68 4.24
N ASP A 58 -35.78 -8.69 4.38
CA ASP A 58 -36.53 -7.48 4.66
C ASP A 58 -36.12 -6.89 6.02
N GLY A 59 -36.18 -5.56 6.13
CA GLY A 59 -35.71 -4.81 7.30
C GLY A 59 -34.19 -4.69 7.43
N GLU A 60 -33.40 -5.33 6.56
CA GLU A 60 -31.94 -5.24 6.59
C GLU A 60 -31.42 -3.87 6.09
N ILE A 61 -30.34 -3.38 6.69
CA ILE A 61 -29.61 -2.19 6.25
C ILE A 61 -28.22 -2.61 5.76
N ILE A 62 -27.97 -2.39 4.48
CA ILE A 62 -26.72 -2.74 3.80
C ILE A 62 -25.94 -1.46 3.54
N PHE A 63 -24.76 -1.36 4.14
CA PHE A 63 -23.86 -0.23 4.00
C PHE A 63 -22.76 -0.55 2.99
N LEU A 64 -22.63 0.27 1.97
CA LEU A 64 -21.46 0.35 1.11
C LEU A 64 -20.57 1.50 1.62
N CYS A 65 -19.60 1.14 2.45
CA CYS A 65 -18.69 2.04 3.16
C CYS A 65 -17.40 2.24 2.37
N GLY A 66 -16.85 3.45 2.40
CA GLY A 66 -15.52 3.75 1.84
C GLY A 66 -15.23 5.23 1.81
N SER A 67 -14.09 5.63 1.25
CA SER A 67 -13.69 7.02 1.09
C SER A 67 -14.31 7.71 -0.14
N SER A 68 -14.18 9.03 -0.23
CA SER A 68 -14.58 9.76 -1.44
C SER A 68 -13.69 9.36 -2.61
N GLY A 69 -14.30 8.91 -3.72
CA GLY A 69 -13.57 8.47 -4.92
C GLY A 69 -13.40 6.96 -5.08
N ASP A 70 -13.89 6.13 -4.14
CA ASP A 70 -13.83 4.66 -4.27
C ASP A 70 -14.81 4.06 -5.30
N GLY A 71 -15.79 4.85 -5.76
CA GLY A 71 -16.78 4.40 -6.73
C GLY A 71 -18.09 3.89 -6.13
N LYS A 72 -18.40 4.23 -4.87
CA LYS A 72 -19.66 3.88 -4.20
C LYS A 72 -20.91 4.22 -5.05
N SER A 73 -21.04 5.48 -5.44
CA SER A 73 -22.19 5.97 -6.21
C SER A 73 -22.28 5.34 -7.60
N GLU A 74 -21.13 4.97 -8.18
CA GLU A 74 -21.05 4.28 -9.47
C GLU A 74 -21.60 2.84 -9.34
N ILE A 75 -21.17 2.07 -8.33
CA ILE A 75 -21.70 0.74 -8.04
C ILE A 75 -23.21 0.81 -7.79
N LEU A 76 -23.66 1.74 -6.93
CA LEU A 76 -25.08 1.87 -6.60
C LEU A 76 -25.92 2.28 -7.81
N THR A 77 -25.42 3.14 -8.69
CA THR A 77 -26.12 3.54 -9.92
C THR A 77 -26.29 2.35 -10.85
N ARG A 78 -25.24 1.53 -11.04
CA ARG A 78 -25.31 0.30 -11.85
C ARG A 78 -26.29 -0.70 -11.26
N LEU A 79 -26.23 -0.95 -9.95
CA LEU A 79 -27.16 -1.87 -9.27
C LEU A 79 -28.61 -1.39 -9.37
N LYS A 80 -28.85 -0.09 -9.21
CA LYS A 80 -30.19 0.52 -9.37
C LYS A 80 -30.70 0.45 -10.81
N ALA A 81 -29.82 0.38 -11.81
CA ALA A 81 -30.21 0.21 -13.21
C ALA A 81 -30.72 -1.21 -13.51
N ILE A 82 -30.46 -2.20 -12.65
CA ILE A 82 -30.94 -3.57 -12.81
C ILE A 82 -32.38 -3.66 -12.24
N PRO A 83 -33.40 -4.01 -13.05
CA PRO A 83 -34.81 -3.98 -12.64
C PRO A 83 -35.09 -4.76 -11.35
N ARG A 84 -34.55 -5.98 -11.24
CA ARG A 84 -34.75 -6.86 -10.06
C ARG A 84 -34.31 -6.23 -8.74
N TYR A 85 -33.26 -5.41 -8.77
CA TYR A 85 -32.76 -4.74 -7.57
C TYR A 85 -33.50 -3.44 -7.32
N ARG A 86 -33.81 -2.69 -8.39
CA ARG A 86 -34.59 -1.45 -8.31
C ARG A 86 -35.94 -1.63 -7.62
N GLU A 87 -36.59 -2.76 -7.84
CA GLU A 87 -37.91 -3.08 -7.27
C GLU A 87 -37.82 -3.65 -5.84
N ARG A 88 -36.73 -4.34 -5.51
CA ARG A 88 -36.55 -5.03 -4.21
C ARG A 88 -35.87 -4.17 -3.14
N PHE A 89 -35.04 -3.19 -3.52
CA PHE A 89 -34.21 -2.43 -2.58
C PHE A 89 -34.51 -0.94 -2.61
N HIS A 90 -34.46 -0.31 -1.44
CA HIS A 90 -34.42 1.14 -1.33
C HIS A 90 -32.96 1.60 -1.46
N PHE A 91 -32.65 2.37 -2.51
CA PHE A 91 -31.29 2.86 -2.77
C PHE A 91 -31.07 4.27 -2.26
N HIS A 92 -29.93 4.49 -1.60
CA HIS A 92 -29.46 5.80 -1.17
C HIS A 92 -28.01 6.01 -1.60
N LEU A 93 -27.78 6.74 -2.71
CA LEU A 93 -26.49 6.79 -3.41
C LEU A 93 -25.40 7.62 -2.71
N ASP A 94 -25.82 8.56 -1.87
CA ASP A 94 -24.93 9.37 -1.05
C ASP A 94 -25.71 9.89 0.15
N ALA A 95 -25.58 9.21 1.27
CA ALA A 95 -26.31 9.54 2.50
C ALA A 95 -25.90 10.85 3.16
N THR A 96 -24.96 11.57 2.55
CA THR A 96 -24.44 12.84 3.06
C THR A 96 -24.95 14.05 2.27
N HIS A 97 -25.63 13.83 1.14
CA HIS A 97 -26.28 14.90 0.40
C HIS A 97 -27.56 15.32 1.12
N SER A 98 -27.51 16.51 1.75
CA SER A 98 -28.67 17.12 2.35
C SER A 98 -29.72 17.42 1.27
N PHE A 99 -30.96 16.98 1.49
CA PHE A 99 -32.09 17.32 0.61
C PHE A 99 -32.52 18.79 0.80
N SER A 100 -31.99 19.47 1.81
CA SER A 100 -32.28 20.87 2.16
C SER A 100 -31.03 21.62 2.60
N PRO A 101 -30.85 22.92 2.25
CA PRO A 101 -29.65 23.70 2.57
C PRO A 101 -29.31 23.87 4.05
N ARG A 102 -30.24 23.55 4.95
CA ARG A 102 -30.09 23.68 6.42
C ARG A 102 -30.00 22.36 7.17
N GLN A 103 -30.21 21.23 6.48
CA GLN A 103 -30.23 19.91 7.11
C GLN A 103 -28.81 19.39 7.27
N SER A 104 -28.45 18.94 8.47
CA SER A 104 -27.16 18.29 8.69
C SER A 104 -27.15 16.87 8.10
N ALA A 105 -25.97 16.34 7.76
CA ALA A 105 -25.87 14.95 7.29
C ALA A 105 -26.32 13.93 8.35
N ILE A 106 -26.17 14.25 9.65
CA ILE A 106 -26.65 13.43 10.75
C ILE A 106 -28.19 13.43 10.80
N GLU A 107 -28.83 14.60 10.63
CA GLU A 107 -30.29 14.70 10.52
C GLU A 107 -30.84 13.94 9.31
N ALA A 108 -30.12 13.98 8.17
CA ALA A 108 -30.49 13.19 6.99
C ALA A 108 -30.46 11.68 7.28
N LEU A 109 -29.45 11.21 8.01
CA LEU A 109 -29.35 9.82 8.44
C LEU A 109 -30.43 9.44 9.47
N ASN A 110 -30.70 10.29 10.46
CA ASN A 110 -31.80 10.07 11.42
C ASN A 110 -33.14 9.92 10.70
N ASN A 111 -33.44 10.81 9.76
CA ASN A 111 -34.67 10.74 8.96
C ASN A 111 -34.71 9.47 8.09
N LEU A 112 -33.57 9.08 7.51
CA LEU A 112 -33.46 7.88 6.68
C LEU A 112 -33.73 6.61 7.49
N PHE A 113 -33.15 6.48 8.69
CA PHE A 113 -33.36 5.32 9.54
C PHE A 113 -34.73 5.32 10.22
N SER A 114 -35.28 6.49 10.56
CA SER A 114 -36.64 6.61 11.08
C SER A 114 -37.70 6.18 10.06
N GLY A 115 -37.44 6.41 8.77
CA GLY A 115 -38.30 5.95 7.68
C GLY A 115 -38.19 4.46 7.36
N HIS A 116 -37.21 3.75 7.92
CA HIS A 116 -36.95 2.33 7.62
C HIS A 116 -37.57 1.43 8.70
N ALA A 117 -38.77 0.90 8.41
CA ALA A 117 -39.48 -0.01 9.31
C ALA A 117 -38.93 -1.45 9.24
N HIS A 118 -39.26 -2.27 10.25
CA HIS A 118 -38.78 -3.66 10.33
C HIS A 118 -39.23 -4.57 9.17
N ASP A 119 -40.36 -4.28 8.53
CA ASP A 119 -40.88 -5.02 7.36
C ASP A 119 -40.64 -4.27 6.03
N ALA A 120 -39.82 -3.21 6.04
CA ALA A 120 -39.53 -2.44 4.85
C ALA A 120 -38.59 -3.21 3.90
N PRO A 121 -38.65 -2.96 2.58
CA PRO A 121 -37.68 -3.51 1.64
C PRO A 121 -36.25 -3.13 2.06
N PRO A 122 -35.26 -4.03 1.92
CA PRO A 122 -33.91 -3.77 2.42
C PRO A 122 -33.30 -2.49 1.87
N LEU A 123 -32.61 -1.76 2.75
CA LEU A 123 -32.07 -0.43 2.48
C LEU A 123 -30.59 -0.53 2.13
N LEU A 124 -30.20 -0.11 0.93
CA LEU A 124 -28.82 -0.10 0.45
C LEU A 124 -28.28 1.33 0.38
N ILE A 125 -27.26 1.62 1.20
CA ILE A 125 -26.75 2.98 1.44
C ILE A 125 -25.28 3.08 1.05
N GLY A 126 -24.93 4.07 0.22
CA GLY A 126 -23.56 4.51 0.01
C GLY A 126 -23.18 5.60 0.99
N ILE A 127 -22.15 5.37 1.81
CA ILE A 127 -21.75 6.32 2.85
C ILE A 127 -20.24 6.36 3.06
N ASN A 128 -19.74 7.52 3.49
CA ASN A 128 -18.35 7.67 3.90
C ASN A 128 -18.13 7.07 5.30
N THR A 129 -17.06 6.28 5.48
CA THR A 129 -16.76 5.64 6.78
C THR A 129 -16.62 6.66 7.92
N GLY A 130 -16.05 7.84 7.66
CA GLY A 130 -15.99 8.92 8.65
C GLY A 130 -17.37 9.46 9.07
N MET A 131 -18.36 9.45 8.16
CA MET A 131 -19.72 9.89 8.49
C MET A 131 -20.47 8.85 9.32
N LEU A 132 -20.18 7.55 9.14
CA LEU A 132 -20.66 6.51 10.06
C LEU A 132 -20.13 6.73 11.48
N ALA A 133 -18.84 7.07 11.62
CA ALA A 133 -18.26 7.37 12.92
C ALA A 133 -18.91 8.60 13.59
N ASN A 134 -19.24 9.63 12.83
CA ASN A 134 -19.97 10.79 13.34
C ASN A 134 -21.40 10.42 13.77
N PHE A 135 -22.12 9.66 12.93
CA PHE A 135 -23.47 9.20 13.25
C PHE A 135 -23.53 8.32 14.49
N SER A 136 -22.53 7.46 14.69
CA SER A 136 -22.46 6.62 15.89
C SER A 136 -22.40 7.44 17.19
N ARG A 137 -21.78 8.63 17.15
CA ARG A 137 -21.63 9.52 18.31
C ARG A 137 -22.79 10.50 18.48
N GLU A 138 -23.26 11.08 17.36
CA GLU A 138 -24.18 12.22 17.36
C GLU A 138 -25.60 11.87 16.89
N GLY A 139 -25.82 10.66 16.38
CA GLY A 139 -27.14 10.20 15.94
C GLY A 139 -28.13 10.06 17.09
N ASP A 140 -29.43 10.12 16.75
CA ASP A 140 -30.52 10.06 17.72
C ASP A 140 -30.51 8.71 18.48
N ASP A 141 -30.88 8.74 19.76
CA ASP A 141 -30.96 7.56 20.62
C ASP A 141 -32.04 6.57 20.15
N ALA A 142 -33.01 7.05 19.36
CA ALA A 142 -33.97 6.20 18.65
C ALA A 142 -33.28 5.15 17.75
N HIS A 143 -32.04 5.39 17.31
CA HIS A 143 -31.27 4.51 16.43
C HIS A 143 -30.12 3.77 17.13
N ASN A 144 -30.20 3.58 18.45
CA ASN A 144 -29.14 2.94 19.24
C ASN A 144 -28.69 1.57 18.72
N LYS A 145 -29.59 0.74 18.17
CA LYS A 145 -29.19 -0.54 17.54
C LYS A 145 -28.25 -0.34 16.36
N VAL A 146 -28.56 0.62 15.49
CA VAL A 146 -27.73 0.96 14.31
C VAL A 146 -26.40 1.58 14.77
N LYS A 147 -26.43 2.47 15.77
CA LYS A 147 -25.21 3.06 16.36
C LYS A 147 -24.30 1.97 16.94
N SER A 148 -24.83 1.05 17.74
CA SER A 148 -24.07 -0.08 18.29
C SER A 148 -23.50 -0.99 17.20
N ALA A 149 -24.24 -1.25 16.12
CA ALA A 149 -23.74 -2.03 14.98
C ALA A 149 -22.59 -1.32 14.26
N ILE A 150 -22.67 0.01 14.09
CA ILE A 150 -21.61 0.85 13.51
C ILE A 150 -20.37 0.86 14.42
N ASP A 151 -20.52 1.05 15.73
CA ASP A 151 -19.40 1.03 16.68
C ASP A 151 -18.67 -0.32 16.67
N ALA A 152 -19.43 -1.41 16.63
CA ALA A 152 -18.89 -2.76 16.53
C ALA A 152 -18.14 -2.98 15.21
N PHE A 153 -18.68 -2.45 14.09
CA PHE A 153 -18.02 -2.47 12.79
C PHE A 153 -16.69 -1.68 12.80
N LEU A 154 -16.70 -0.46 13.35
CA LEU A 154 -15.52 0.41 13.42
C LEU A 154 -14.43 -0.11 14.36
N SER A 155 -14.84 -0.84 15.41
CA SER A 155 -13.93 -1.47 16.39
C SER A 155 -13.44 -2.86 15.96
N SER A 156 -14.06 -3.46 14.93
CA SER A 156 -13.68 -4.78 14.44
C SER A 156 -12.30 -4.74 13.80
N PRO A 157 -11.39 -5.67 14.14
CA PRO A 157 -10.12 -5.83 13.42
C PRO A 157 -10.36 -6.04 11.92
N GLN A 158 -9.58 -5.36 11.10
CA GLN A 158 -9.57 -5.53 9.65
C GLN A 158 -9.08 -6.95 9.33
N GLY A 159 -9.91 -7.76 8.66
CA GLY A 159 -9.49 -9.07 8.11
C GLY A 159 -10.25 -10.31 8.57
N VAL A 160 -11.22 -10.21 9.49
CA VAL A 160 -11.88 -11.42 10.06
C VAL A 160 -13.04 -11.94 9.19
N THR A 161 -13.84 -11.06 8.57
CA THR A 161 -15.00 -11.45 7.74
C THR A 161 -15.34 -10.37 6.70
N ARG A 162 -15.76 -10.81 5.50
CA ARG A 162 -16.31 -9.98 4.42
C ARG A 162 -17.62 -10.61 3.91
N PRO A 163 -18.74 -9.88 3.89
CA PRO A 163 -18.97 -8.59 4.55
C PRO A 163 -18.96 -8.73 6.09
N TYR A 164 -18.80 -7.62 6.81
CA TYR A 164 -19.01 -7.60 8.26
C TYR A 164 -20.51 -7.57 8.54
N ARG A 165 -20.99 -8.40 9.46
CA ARG A 165 -22.42 -8.46 9.81
C ARG A 165 -22.60 -8.30 11.30
N ASN A 166 -23.58 -7.50 11.67
CA ASN A 166 -24.03 -7.35 13.03
C ASN A 166 -25.55 -7.14 13.02
N GLU A 167 -26.29 -8.13 13.54
CA GLU A 167 -27.75 -8.15 13.53
C GLU A 167 -28.32 -7.89 12.11
N ASN A 168 -29.12 -6.83 11.96
CA ASN A 168 -29.76 -6.42 10.70
C ASN A 168 -28.88 -5.47 9.86
N CYS A 169 -27.62 -5.25 10.25
CA CYS A 169 -26.69 -4.37 9.54
C CYS A 169 -25.57 -5.17 8.88
N THR A 170 -25.41 -4.99 7.57
CA THR A 170 -24.32 -5.61 6.79
C THR A 170 -23.45 -4.53 6.16
N PHE A 171 -22.13 -4.63 6.36
CA PHE A 171 -21.16 -3.62 5.95
C PHE A 171 -20.19 -4.19 4.90
N PHE A 172 -20.24 -3.59 3.71
CA PHE A 172 -19.29 -3.75 2.62
C PHE A 172 -18.34 -2.56 2.62
N ASP A 173 -17.13 -2.75 3.12
CA ASP A 173 -16.15 -1.68 3.29
C ASP A 173 -15.00 -1.83 2.31
N PHE A 174 -14.74 -0.80 1.50
CA PHE A 174 -13.62 -0.78 0.54
C PHE A 174 -12.26 -1.04 1.19
N GLU A 175 -12.03 -0.69 2.46
CA GLU A 175 -10.77 -1.02 3.15
C GLU A 175 -10.61 -2.53 3.38
N ARG A 176 -11.73 -3.24 3.50
CA ARG A 176 -11.76 -4.70 3.52
C ARG A 176 -11.64 -5.28 2.11
N TYR A 177 -11.57 -4.52 1.03
CA TYR A 177 -11.33 -5.03 -0.33
C TYR A 177 -10.08 -4.37 -0.92
N PRO A 178 -8.88 -4.75 -0.42
CA PRO A 178 -7.64 -4.10 -0.83
C PRO A 178 -7.39 -4.33 -2.31
N LYS A 179 -6.97 -3.28 -3.01
CA LYS A 179 -6.63 -3.35 -4.45
C LYS A 179 -5.28 -4.01 -4.70
N PHE A 180 -4.47 -4.17 -3.66
CA PHE A 180 -3.15 -4.75 -3.72
C PHE A 180 -3.06 -6.04 -2.94
N HIS A 181 -2.32 -6.99 -3.48
CA HIS A 181 -2.04 -8.29 -2.87
C HIS A 181 -0.59 -8.68 -3.14
N PHE A 182 0.04 -9.38 -2.20
CA PHE A 182 1.32 -10.03 -2.45
C PHE A 182 1.11 -11.20 -3.41
N SER A 183 1.99 -11.29 -4.41
CA SER A 183 1.98 -12.31 -5.45
C SER A 183 3.42 -12.75 -5.73
N GLU A 184 3.62 -14.05 -5.92
CA GLU A 184 4.93 -14.63 -6.28
C GLU A 184 5.40 -14.14 -7.66
N GLU A 185 4.47 -13.87 -8.57
CA GLU A 185 4.74 -13.38 -9.93
C GLU A 185 4.85 -11.84 -10.00
N LYS A 186 4.95 -11.14 -8.87
CA LYS A 186 5.01 -9.66 -8.78
C LYS A 186 3.80 -8.93 -9.40
N ASN A 187 2.72 -9.64 -9.71
CA ASN A 187 1.45 -9.03 -10.11
C ASN A 187 0.66 -8.56 -8.88
N TYR A 188 1.00 -7.37 -8.38
CA TYR A 188 0.48 -6.88 -7.11
C TYR A 188 -0.94 -6.34 -7.17
N SER A 189 -1.53 -6.12 -8.35
CA SER A 189 -2.91 -5.62 -8.47
C SER A 189 -3.58 -5.99 -9.79
N ALA A 190 -4.42 -7.02 -9.75
CA ALA A 190 -5.24 -7.41 -10.89
C ALA A 190 -6.21 -6.29 -11.33
N PHE A 191 -6.75 -5.51 -10.39
CA PHE A 191 -7.64 -4.39 -10.69
C PHE A 191 -6.94 -3.29 -11.50
N ILE A 192 -5.75 -2.85 -11.06
CA ILE A 192 -5.01 -1.80 -11.75
C ILE A 192 -4.50 -2.32 -13.09
N LYS A 193 -4.01 -3.57 -13.16
CA LYS A 193 -3.59 -4.18 -14.42
C LYS A 193 -4.73 -4.21 -15.44
N ALA A 194 -5.91 -4.71 -15.05
CA ALA A 194 -7.08 -4.74 -15.92
C ALA A 194 -7.51 -3.34 -16.38
N LEU A 195 -7.39 -2.32 -15.52
CA LEU A 195 -7.69 -0.93 -15.89
C LEU A 195 -6.72 -0.41 -16.95
N LEU A 196 -5.42 -0.63 -16.77
CA LEU A 196 -4.38 -0.22 -17.72
C LEU A 196 -4.53 -0.97 -19.05
N GLU A 197 -4.81 -2.28 -19.00
CA GLU A 197 -5.11 -3.06 -20.21
C GLU A 197 -6.36 -2.54 -20.93
N ASN A 198 -7.44 -2.22 -20.23
CA ASN A 198 -8.64 -1.66 -20.85
C ASN A 198 -8.37 -0.30 -21.53
N LEU A 199 -7.40 0.46 -21.02
CA LEU A 199 -6.93 1.69 -21.65
C LEU A 199 -6.08 1.39 -22.89
N THR A 200 -5.10 0.47 -22.79
CA THR A 200 -4.02 0.33 -23.80
C THR A 200 -4.09 -0.90 -24.71
N ARG A 201 -5.08 -1.78 -24.54
CA ARG A 201 -5.19 -3.03 -25.32
C ARG A 201 -5.21 -2.74 -26.82
N ASP A 202 -4.37 -3.44 -27.56
CA ASP A 202 -4.26 -3.31 -29.00
C ASP A 202 -5.38 -4.07 -29.73
N ASP A 203 -6.59 -3.52 -29.68
CA ASP A 203 -7.78 -4.04 -30.35
C ASP A 203 -8.45 -2.89 -31.12
N ASP A 204 -8.96 -3.14 -32.32
CA ASP A 204 -9.70 -2.16 -33.12
C ASP A 204 -11.01 -1.72 -32.44
N LYS A 205 -11.50 -2.49 -31.46
CA LYS A 205 -12.62 -2.09 -30.59
C LYS A 205 -12.23 -1.11 -29.49
N ASN A 206 -10.94 -0.97 -29.18
CA ASN A 206 -10.45 -0.03 -28.18
C ASN A 206 -10.44 1.39 -28.79
N LEU A 207 -11.36 2.25 -28.32
CA LEU A 207 -11.49 3.60 -28.84
C LEU A 207 -10.27 4.49 -28.50
N PHE A 208 -9.61 4.27 -27.35
CA PHE A 208 -8.36 4.96 -27.03
C PHE A 208 -7.25 4.58 -28.01
N GLN A 209 -7.14 3.30 -28.36
CA GLN A 209 -6.14 2.82 -29.32
C GLN A 209 -6.39 3.38 -30.73
N PHE A 210 -7.65 3.43 -31.15
CA PHE A 210 -8.04 4.04 -32.42
C PHE A 210 -7.65 5.53 -32.48
N ILE A 211 -7.96 6.29 -31.43
CA ILE A 211 -7.62 7.71 -31.34
C ILE A 211 -6.09 7.90 -31.29
N PHE A 212 -5.38 7.08 -30.52
CA PHE A 212 -3.92 7.09 -30.43
C PHE A 212 -3.26 6.89 -31.80
N ARG A 213 -3.64 5.85 -32.56
CA ARG A 213 -3.07 5.58 -33.89
C ARG A 213 -3.29 6.74 -34.87
N SER A 214 -4.45 7.40 -34.80
CA SER A 214 -4.73 8.60 -35.60
C SER A 214 -3.84 9.78 -35.21
N ASP A 215 -3.63 10.03 -33.93
CA ASP A 215 -2.79 11.13 -33.44
C ASP A 215 -1.30 10.86 -33.64
N GLU A 216 -0.85 9.61 -33.48
CA GLU A 216 0.54 9.18 -33.78
C GLU A 216 0.91 9.47 -35.24
N ALA A 217 -0.01 9.20 -36.18
CA ALA A 217 0.21 9.46 -37.60
C ALA A 217 0.21 10.96 -37.95
N ARG A 218 -0.54 11.79 -37.19
CA ARG A 218 -0.69 13.22 -37.47
C ARG A 218 0.36 14.08 -36.78
N ASN A 219 0.66 13.78 -35.52
CA ASN A 219 1.51 14.57 -34.64
C ASN A 219 2.41 13.66 -33.78
N PRO A 220 3.39 12.97 -34.40
CA PRO A 220 4.27 12.02 -33.69
C PRO A 220 5.13 12.68 -32.61
N ASP A 221 5.40 13.99 -32.72
CA ASP A 221 6.23 14.71 -31.76
C ASP A 221 5.49 15.07 -30.45
N LEU A 222 4.20 14.71 -30.31
CA LEU A 222 3.45 14.91 -29.07
C LEU A 222 3.93 13.95 -27.98
N LYS A 223 4.21 14.50 -26.78
CA LYS A 223 4.62 13.68 -25.63
C LYS A 223 3.52 12.72 -25.18
N GLU A 224 2.25 13.08 -25.36
CA GLU A 224 1.12 12.22 -25.06
C GLU A 224 1.16 10.92 -25.87
N VAL A 225 1.64 10.98 -27.12
CA VAL A 225 1.82 9.81 -27.99
C VAL A 225 2.95 8.92 -27.45
N ALA A 226 4.12 9.51 -27.12
CA ALA A 226 5.23 8.77 -26.51
C ALA A 226 4.82 8.12 -25.17
N ASN A 227 4.10 8.86 -24.32
CA ASN A 227 3.67 8.42 -23.00
C ASN A 227 2.65 7.29 -23.09
N TYR A 228 1.68 7.40 -24.00
CA TYR A 228 0.69 6.35 -24.22
C TYR A 228 1.36 5.09 -24.78
N LYS A 229 2.30 5.23 -25.72
CA LYS A 229 3.07 4.12 -26.29
C LYS A 229 3.93 3.40 -25.26
N LEU A 230 4.54 4.12 -24.32
CA LEU A 230 5.21 3.53 -23.16
C LEU A 230 4.22 2.76 -22.27
N LEU A 231 3.03 3.31 -21.99
CA LEU A 231 2.04 2.65 -21.14
C LEU A 231 1.46 1.37 -21.76
N CYS A 232 1.50 1.23 -23.09
CA CYS A 232 1.12 -0.01 -23.78
C CYS A 232 2.04 -1.21 -23.45
N MET A 233 3.26 -0.97 -22.94
CA MET A 233 4.22 -2.02 -22.64
C MET A 233 3.88 -2.73 -21.32
N PRO A 234 3.75 -4.07 -21.28
CA PRO A 234 3.38 -4.81 -20.07
C PRO A 234 4.32 -4.58 -18.88
N GLY A 235 5.64 -4.56 -19.11
CA GLY A 235 6.65 -4.34 -18.08
C GLY A 235 6.58 -2.93 -17.50
N VAL A 236 6.27 -1.93 -18.32
CA VAL A 236 6.01 -0.55 -17.84
C VAL A 236 4.82 -0.53 -16.88
N GLN A 237 3.74 -1.23 -17.22
CA GLN A 237 2.56 -1.32 -16.33
C GLN A 237 2.91 -2.02 -15.00
N ASP A 238 3.70 -3.09 -15.05
CA ASP A 238 4.08 -3.85 -13.85
C ASP A 238 5.01 -3.04 -12.93
N VAL A 239 5.92 -2.25 -13.52
CA VAL A 239 6.73 -1.28 -12.79
C VAL A 239 5.86 -0.22 -12.10
N LEU A 240 4.87 0.34 -12.79
CA LEU A 240 3.93 1.32 -12.20
C LEU A 240 3.11 0.72 -11.06
N ILE A 241 2.58 -0.49 -11.24
CA ILE A 241 1.82 -1.22 -10.20
C ILE A 241 2.70 -1.49 -8.98
N THR A 242 3.94 -1.91 -9.20
CA THR A 242 4.93 -2.13 -8.12
C THR A 242 5.18 -0.85 -7.34
N GLN A 243 5.32 0.30 -8.00
CA GLN A 243 5.51 1.57 -7.31
C GLN A 243 4.30 2.02 -6.50
N LEU A 244 3.10 1.87 -7.04
CA LEU A 244 1.87 2.16 -6.29
C LEU A 244 1.74 1.23 -5.07
N PHE A 245 2.13 -0.04 -5.20
CA PHE A 245 2.15 -0.96 -4.08
C PHE A 245 3.18 -0.58 -3.02
N LYS A 246 4.41 -0.19 -3.42
CA LYS A 246 5.41 0.36 -2.50
C LYS A 246 4.91 1.58 -1.75
N ALA A 247 4.25 2.52 -2.44
CA ALA A 247 3.64 3.68 -1.80
C ALA A 247 2.57 3.26 -0.77
N ARG A 248 1.78 2.23 -1.07
CA ARG A 248 0.82 1.65 -0.11
C ARG A 248 1.51 1.04 1.11
N LEU A 249 2.60 0.31 0.93
CA LEU A 249 3.30 -0.39 2.02
C LEU A 249 4.14 0.53 2.92
N ILE A 250 4.74 1.57 2.36
CA ILE A 250 5.70 2.45 3.07
C ILE A 250 5.01 3.71 3.60
N LYS A 251 4.04 4.27 2.86
CA LYS A 251 3.42 5.56 3.19
C LYS A 251 1.96 5.43 3.64
N ASP A 252 1.46 4.20 3.77
CA ASP A 252 0.04 3.88 3.98
C ASP A 252 -0.88 4.56 2.96
N GLN A 253 -0.36 4.90 1.78
CA GLN A 253 -1.09 5.67 0.77
C GLN A 253 -2.24 4.82 0.22
N PHE A 254 -3.48 5.25 0.45
CA PHE A 254 -4.64 4.64 -0.17
C PHE A 254 -4.77 5.10 -1.63
N VAL A 255 -5.08 4.16 -2.51
CA VAL A 255 -5.29 4.40 -3.93
C VAL A 255 -6.77 4.16 -4.25
N ASN A 256 -7.59 5.21 -4.14
CA ASN A 256 -8.97 5.15 -4.59
C ASN A 256 -9.04 5.25 -6.13
N THR A 257 -10.19 4.90 -6.71
CA THR A 257 -10.34 4.81 -8.17
C THR A 257 -10.17 6.17 -8.82
N ARG A 258 -10.69 7.24 -8.21
CA ARG A 258 -10.51 8.62 -8.70
C ARG A 258 -9.04 9.05 -8.70
N THR A 259 -8.32 8.82 -7.61
CA THR A 259 -6.89 9.16 -7.51
C THR A 259 -6.04 8.38 -8.49
N LEU A 260 -6.41 7.12 -8.77
CA LEU A 260 -5.72 6.27 -9.74
C LEU A 260 -5.90 6.79 -11.18
N LEU A 261 -7.14 7.11 -11.57
CA LEU A 261 -7.43 7.63 -12.91
C LEU A 261 -6.72 8.99 -13.12
N ASP A 262 -6.76 9.86 -12.12
CA ASP A 262 -6.07 11.15 -12.15
C ASP A 262 -4.54 11.00 -12.22
N PHE A 263 -3.99 10.00 -11.53
CA PHE A 263 -2.58 9.63 -11.65
C PHE A 263 -2.22 9.20 -13.08
N VAL A 264 -3.01 8.30 -13.70
CA VAL A 264 -2.77 7.87 -15.09
C VAL A 264 -2.93 9.05 -16.07
N HIS A 265 -3.91 9.93 -15.84
CA HIS A 265 -4.09 11.16 -16.61
C HIS A 265 -2.85 12.05 -16.56
N HIS A 266 -2.29 12.28 -15.37
CA HIS A 266 -1.08 13.07 -15.17
C HIS A 266 0.14 12.43 -15.85
N LEU A 267 0.30 11.10 -15.72
CA LEU A 267 1.40 10.39 -16.38
C LEU A 267 1.40 10.60 -17.90
N LEU A 268 0.21 10.56 -18.51
CA LEU A 268 0.06 10.63 -19.96
C LEU A 268 0.07 12.05 -20.50
N THR A 269 -0.63 12.98 -19.82
CA THR A 269 -0.87 14.35 -20.31
C THR A 269 0.02 15.42 -19.66
N GLY A 270 0.87 15.02 -18.72
CA GLY A 270 1.84 15.88 -18.07
C GLY A 270 2.84 16.49 -19.05
N PRO A 271 3.56 17.56 -18.65
CA PRO A 271 4.42 18.34 -19.54
C PRO A 271 5.69 17.60 -19.99
N ALA A 272 6.08 16.50 -19.33
CA ALA A 272 7.26 15.71 -19.64
C ALA A 272 6.89 14.30 -20.15
N TYR A 273 7.90 13.45 -20.33
CA TYR A 273 7.66 12.04 -20.64
C TYR A 273 7.14 11.29 -19.42
N LEU A 274 6.52 10.12 -19.61
CA LEU A 274 5.88 9.33 -18.56
C LEU A 274 6.83 9.05 -17.39
N PHE A 275 8.07 8.63 -17.69
CA PHE A 275 9.09 8.34 -16.69
C PHE A 275 9.51 9.57 -15.86
N ASP A 276 9.36 10.78 -16.39
CA ASP A 276 9.58 12.02 -15.65
C ASP A 276 8.33 12.46 -14.89
N ASN A 277 7.15 12.42 -15.54
CA ASN A 277 5.87 12.80 -14.94
C ASN A 277 5.57 11.96 -13.70
N LEU A 278 6.07 10.71 -13.63
CA LEU A 278 5.94 9.80 -12.48
C LEU A 278 6.56 10.36 -11.19
N PHE A 279 7.62 11.17 -11.30
CA PHE A 279 8.36 11.69 -10.15
C PHE A 279 8.35 13.22 -10.06
N LYS A 280 7.97 13.90 -11.15
CA LYS A 280 7.86 15.36 -11.26
C LYS A 280 6.38 15.75 -11.38
N GLY A 281 5.83 16.34 -10.33
CA GLY A 281 4.48 16.88 -10.34
C GLY A 281 4.04 17.32 -8.96
N VAL A 282 3.65 18.59 -8.80
CA VAL A 282 3.32 19.18 -7.50
C VAL A 282 1.83 19.01 -7.16
N GLU A 283 0.97 18.92 -8.16
CA GLU A 283 -0.49 18.97 -7.97
C GLU A 283 -1.13 17.60 -7.66
N ASN A 284 -0.48 16.50 -8.05
CA ASN A 284 -1.02 15.15 -7.81
C ASN A 284 -0.47 14.55 -6.51
N GLU A 285 -1.37 14.15 -5.61
CA GLU A 285 -1.04 13.61 -4.29
C GLU A 285 -0.20 12.33 -4.38
N LEU A 286 -0.53 11.42 -5.30
CA LEU A 286 0.20 10.16 -5.47
C LEU A 286 1.62 10.41 -6.00
N ILE A 287 1.77 11.33 -6.96
CA ILE A 287 3.08 11.70 -7.52
C ILE A 287 4.00 12.30 -6.45
N ASN A 288 3.48 13.17 -5.59
CA ASN A 288 4.25 13.73 -4.48
C ASN A 288 4.82 12.64 -3.57
N LYS A 289 4.04 11.59 -3.28
CA LYS A 289 4.52 10.43 -2.50
C LYS A 289 5.53 9.59 -3.26
N LEU A 290 5.31 9.40 -4.56
CA LEU A 290 6.18 8.60 -5.42
C LEU A 290 7.53 9.27 -5.71
N SER A 291 7.61 10.60 -5.67
CA SER A 291 8.84 11.37 -5.86
C SER A 291 9.97 10.96 -4.90
N GLU A 292 9.65 10.39 -3.73
CA GLU A 292 10.63 9.85 -2.79
C GLU A 292 11.33 8.58 -3.30
N PHE A 293 10.67 7.82 -4.18
CA PHE A 293 11.19 6.59 -4.79
C PHE A 293 11.84 6.82 -6.15
N ASP A 294 12.16 8.08 -6.50
CA ASP A 294 12.80 8.42 -7.76
C ASP A 294 14.15 7.68 -7.91
N PRO A 295 14.35 6.87 -8.97
CA PRO A 295 15.58 6.09 -9.16
C PRO A 295 16.84 6.96 -9.28
N VAL A 296 16.70 8.25 -9.59
CA VAL A 296 17.83 9.20 -9.60
C VAL A 296 18.43 9.42 -8.20
N LYS A 297 17.68 9.09 -7.14
CA LYS A 297 18.17 9.17 -5.75
C LYS A 297 19.02 7.96 -5.35
N ILE A 298 19.10 6.94 -6.21
CA ILE A 298 19.97 5.78 -5.98
C ILE A 298 21.40 6.21 -6.30
N HIS A 299 22.20 6.37 -5.25
CA HIS A 299 23.63 6.69 -5.38
C HIS A 299 24.44 5.40 -5.41
N ASN A 300 24.85 5.00 -6.60
CA ASN A 300 25.88 3.99 -6.78
C ASN A 300 26.91 4.46 -7.81
N TYR A 301 28.09 3.85 -7.73
CA TYR A 301 29.22 4.21 -8.58
C TYR A 301 28.85 4.19 -10.08
N GLU A 302 28.14 3.17 -10.54
CA GLU A 302 27.81 2.99 -11.95
C GLU A 302 26.80 4.03 -12.48
N LEU A 303 25.74 4.36 -11.73
CA LEU A 303 24.78 5.41 -12.10
C LEU A 303 25.43 6.79 -12.02
N ASP A 304 26.20 7.06 -10.96
CA ASP A 304 26.90 8.34 -10.79
C ASP A 304 27.93 8.55 -11.92
N GLN A 305 28.66 7.50 -12.31
CA GLN A 305 29.55 7.51 -13.47
C GLN A 305 28.78 7.74 -14.77
N PHE A 306 27.62 7.09 -14.96
CA PHE A 306 26.79 7.34 -16.13
C PHE A 306 26.37 8.82 -16.23
N VAL A 307 25.90 9.42 -15.14
CA VAL A 307 25.53 10.85 -15.10
C VAL A 307 26.72 11.71 -15.52
N LEU A 308 27.89 11.52 -14.90
CA LEU A 308 29.09 12.30 -15.20
C LEU A 308 29.51 12.16 -16.66
N ARG A 309 29.60 10.92 -17.17
CA ARG A 309 30.01 10.66 -18.57
C ARG A 309 29.02 11.25 -19.57
N TYR A 310 27.73 11.17 -19.26
CA TYR A 310 26.68 11.73 -20.09
C TYR A 310 26.78 13.26 -20.15
N GLU A 311 26.87 13.92 -19.00
CA GLU A 311 26.93 15.38 -18.89
C GLU A 311 28.22 15.98 -19.47
N LEU A 312 29.34 15.25 -19.41
CA LEU A 312 30.61 15.62 -20.04
C LEU A 312 30.65 15.38 -21.56
N GLY A 313 29.60 14.80 -22.15
CA GLY A 313 29.54 14.52 -23.58
C GLY A 313 30.56 13.48 -24.05
N LEU A 314 30.99 12.56 -23.17
CA LEU A 314 31.97 11.54 -23.54
C LEU A 314 31.36 10.51 -24.49
N ILE A 315 32.10 10.13 -25.53
CA ILE A 315 31.65 9.18 -26.56
C ILE A 315 31.19 7.85 -25.92
N ASP A 316 30.02 7.37 -26.33
CA ASP A 316 29.45 6.09 -25.92
C ASP A 316 28.59 5.54 -27.07
N SER A 317 29.21 4.76 -27.96
CA SER A 317 28.56 4.25 -29.17
C SER A 317 27.39 3.32 -28.88
N GLU A 318 27.44 2.57 -27.78
CA GLU A 318 26.34 1.68 -27.40
C GLU A 318 25.15 2.48 -26.87
N LEU A 319 25.39 3.58 -26.15
CA LEU A 319 24.32 4.50 -25.79
C LEU A 319 23.71 5.17 -27.03
N ASP A 320 24.54 5.61 -27.98
CA ASP A 320 24.06 6.28 -29.19
C ASP A 320 23.14 5.35 -30.02
N GLU A 321 23.51 4.08 -30.16
CA GLU A 321 22.67 3.05 -30.79
C GLU A 321 21.36 2.84 -30.02
N PHE A 322 21.41 2.82 -28.68
CA PHE A 322 20.21 2.75 -27.85
C PHE A 322 19.29 3.94 -28.06
N LEU A 323 19.83 5.17 -28.10
CA LEU A 323 19.03 6.39 -28.32
C LEU A 323 18.34 6.38 -29.69
N ILE A 324 18.96 5.81 -30.73
CA ILE A 324 18.33 5.62 -32.04
C ILE A 324 17.12 4.68 -31.93
N SER A 325 17.24 3.61 -31.15
CA SER A 325 16.14 2.65 -30.93
C SER A 325 14.93 3.22 -30.18
N LEU A 326 15.08 4.38 -29.51
CA LEU A 326 14.00 5.09 -28.84
C LEU A 326 13.18 6.00 -29.78
N ILE A 327 13.71 6.33 -30.96
CA ILE A 327 13.03 7.23 -31.92
C ILE A 327 11.67 6.67 -32.36
N PRO A 328 11.49 5.36 -32.67
CA PRO A 328 10.19 4.78 -32.96
C PRO A 328 9.19 4.85 -31.80
N LEU A 329 9.66 5.06 -30.56
CA LEU A 329 8.82 5.28 -29.38
C LEU A 329 8.47 6.76 -29.18
N HIS A 330 8.87 7.63 -30.10
CA HIS A 330 8.73 9.09 -30.03
C HIS A 330 9.48 9.72 -28.85
N ILE A 331 10.54 9.06 -28.39
CA ILE A 331 11.43 9.55 -27.34
C ILE A 331 12.74 9.99 -27.99
N ARG A 332 13.10 11.25 -27.81
CA ARG A 332 14.29 11.84 -28.41
C ARG A 332 15.18 12.51 -27.36
N PHE A 333 16.45 12.14 -27.36
CA PHE A 333 17.53 12.78 -26.62
C PHE A 333 18.61 13.22 -27.61
N SER A 334 19.17 14.42 -27.42
CA SER A 334 20.26 14.92 -28.24
C SER A 334 21.56 14.89 -27.45
N ARG A 335 22.59 14.28 -28.02
CA ARG A 335 23.95 14.26 -27.45
C ARG A 335 24.77 15.47 -27.87
N ASP A 336 24.33 16.19 -28.91
CA ASP A 336 24.96 17.43 -29.40
C ASP A 336 24.49 18.67 -28.62
N ASP A 337 23.31 18.60 -27.99
CA ASP A 337 22.70 19.66 -27.17
C ASP A 337 22.22 19.05 -25.84
N ILE A 338 23.17 18.72 -24.97
CA ILE A 338 22.90 18.09 -23.67
C ILE A 338 22.18 19.09 -22.78
N LYS A 339 20.94 18.77 -22.40
CA LYS A 339 20.15 19.61 -21.49
C LYS A 339 20.36 19.17 -20.05
N ARG A 340 20.30 20.14 -19.14
CA ARG A 340 20.39 19.87 -17.71
C ARG A 340 19.24 18.95 -17.28
N GLY A 341 19.60 17.79 -16.73
CA GLY A 341 18.64 16.78 -16.28
C GLY A 341 18.32 15.68 -17.29
N ASP A 342 18.93 15.67 -18.48
CA ASP A 342 18.76 14.58 -19.46
C ASP A 342 19.26 13.25 -18.90
N ALA A 343 20.43 13.23 -18.25
CA ALA A 343 20.96 12.02 -17.59
C ALA A 343 19.99 11.47 -16.54
N ALA A 344 19.41 12.34 -15.70
CA ALA A 344 18.41 11.95 -14.71
C ALA A 344 17.14 11.38 -15.37
N SER A 345 16.74 11.95 -16.50
CA SER A 345 15.58 11.51 -17.28
C SER A 345 15.84 10.14 -17.93
N LEU A 346 17.07 9.90 -18.41
CA LEU A 346 17.51 8.59 -18.90
C LEU A 346 17.58 7.52 -17.81
N ILE A 347 18.05 7.85 -16.60
CA ILE A 347 18.02 6.90 -15.46
C ILE A 347 16.60 6.47 -15.15
N ARG A 348 15.64 7.40 -15.12
CA ARG A 348 14.22 7.09 -14.93
C ARG A 348 13.67 6.21 -16.06
N LEU A 349 14.08 6.47 -17.31
CA LEU A 349 13.72 5.65 -18.46
C LEU A 349 14.31 4.24 -18.35
N PHE A 350 15.58 4.10 -17.99
CA PHE A 350 16.23 2.79 -17.82
C PHE A 350 15.54 1.97 -16.73
N TRP A 351 15.19 2.62 -15.63
CA TRP A 351 14.43 2.02 -14.54
C TRP A 351 13.02 1.59 -14.98
N LEU A 352 12.33 2.41 -15.78
CA LEU A 352 10.99 2.10 -16.27
C LEU A 352 10.98 0.93 -17.25
N LEU A 353 12.02 0.82 -18.09
CA LEU A 353 12.18 -0.20 -19.13
C LEU A 353 12.96 -1.43 -18.67
N LYS A 354 13.24 -1.59 -17.37
CA LYS A 354 14.14 -2.64 -16.86
C LYS A 354 13.73 -4.06 -17.26
N ASP A 355 12.43 -4.29 -17.47
CA ASP A 355 11.84 -5.57 -17.83
C ASP A 355 11.53 -5.70 -19.33
N GLU A 356 11.82 -4.67 -20.13
CA GLU A 356 11.55 -4.61 -21.58
C GLU A 356 12.83 -4.78 -22.41
N ASP A 357 12.72 -5.41 -23.58
CA ASP A 357 13.81 -5.52 -24.57
C ASP A 357 13.71 -4.38 -25.59
N ILE A 358 14.72 -3.49 -25.62
CA ILE A 358 14.74 -2.30 -26.48
C ILE A 358 16.12 -2.14 -27.11
N GLY A 359 16.16 -2.13 -28.45
CA GLY A 359 17.39 -1.93 -29.21
C GLY A 359 18.50 -2.90 -28.82
N ASN A 360 19.66 -2.36 -28.44
CA ASN A 360 20.82 -3.13 -27.98
C ASN A 360 20.80 -3.41 -26.45
N ASN A 361 19.69 -3.13 -25.76
CA ASN A 361 19.52 -3.36 -24.32
C ASN A 361 20.54 -2.62 -23.42
N TYR A 362 21.03 -1.46 -23.85
CA TYR A 362 21.95 -0.64 -23.04
C TYR A 362 21.41 -0.38 -21.62
N HIS A 363 20.11 -0.11 -21.49
CA HIS A 363 19.44 0.16 -20.21
C HIS A 363 19.53 -1.01 -19.23
N LYS A 364 19.58 -2.27 -19.70
CA LYS A 364 19.62 -3.47 -18.84
C LYS A 364 20.92 -3.59 -18.05
N LYS A 365 21.99 -2.90 -18.45
CA LYS A 365 23.24 -2.80 -17.66
C LYS A 365 22.99 -2.25 -16.26
N PHE A 366 21.97 -1.42 -16.10
CA PHE A 366 21.62 -0.78 -14.83
C PHE A 366 20.53 -1.51 -14.04
N ALA A 367 19.89 -2.53 -14.64
CA ALA A 367 18.71 -3.19 -14.05
C ALA A 367 18.98 -3.79 -12.67
N VAL A 368 20.20 -4.30 -12.44
CA VAL A 368 20.60 -4.85 -11.13
C VAL A 368 20.54 -3.81 -10.00
N PHE A 369 20.75 -2.53 -10.32
CA PHE A 369 20.70 -1.43 -9.34
C PHE A 369 19.27 -0.95 -9.08
N PHE A 370 18.32 -1.35 -9.92
CA PHE A 370 16.88 -1.06 -9.80
C PHE A 370 16.09 -2.20 -9.15
N GLY A 371 16.79 -3.21 -8.62
CA GLY A 371 16.19 -4.30 -7.85
C GLY A 371 15.62 -3.82 -6.52
N GLU A 372 14.67 -4.59 -5.98
CA GLU A 372 13.97 -4.27 -4.72
C GLU A 372 14.12 -5.43 -3.72
N PRO A 373 15.36 -5.82 -3.36
CA PRO A 373 15.61 -7.05 -2.59
C PRO A 373 14.92 -7.05 -1.22
N LEU A 374 14.75 -5.88 -0.61
CA LEU A 374 14.04 -5.75 0.66
C LEU A 374 12.54 -6.04 0.51
N LEU A 375 11.90 -5.57 -0.56
CA LEU A 375 10.49 -5.83 -0.84
C LEU A 375 10.27 -7.31 -1.18
N GLU A 376 11.18 -7.90 -1.96
CA GLU A 376 11.16 -9.32 -2.32
C GLU A 376 11.28 -10.21 -1.07
N HIS A 377 12.26 -9.93 -0.21
CA HIS A 377 12.45 -10.64 1.05
C HIS A 377 11.24 -10.47 1.98
N TYR A 378 10.71 -9.24 2.10
CA TYR A 378 9.50 -8.98 2.86
C TYR A 378 8.29 -9.78 2.33
N SER A 379 8.11 -9.85 1.01
CA SER A 379 7.09 -10.65 0.36
C SER A 379 7.25 -12.14 0.65
N GLU A 380 8.48 -12.68 0.59
CA GLU A 380 8.76 -14.08 0.95
C GLU A 380 8.33 -14.38 2.39
N ILE A 381 8.73 -13.54 3.36
CA ILE A 381 8.36 -13.73 4.77
C ILE A 381 6.84 -13.60 4.97
N TRP A 382 6.18 -12.69 4.26
CA TRP A 382 4.72 -12.55 4.28
C TRP A 382 4.03 -13.83 3.77
N HIS A 383 4.50 -14.40 2.67
CA HIS A 383 3.96 -15.67 2.13
C HIS A 383 4.21 -16.84 3.06
N LEU A 384 5.37 -16.91 3.72
CA LEU A 384 5.67 -17.92 4.73
C LEU A 384 4.71 -17.85 5.91
N HIS A 385 4.35 -16.65 6.38
CA HIS A 385 3.35 -16.48 7.44
C HIS A 385 1.94 -16.86 6.99
N LYS A 386 1.57 -16.55 5.74
CA LYS A 386 0.23 -16.84 5.21
C LYS A 386 -0.01 -18.33 5.02
N ASN A 387 1.01 -19.03 4.52
CA ASN A 387 0.92 -20.42 4.10
C ASN A 387 1.64 -21.37 5.08
N TYR A 388 1.86 -20.95 6.32
CA TYR A 388 2.54 -21.77 7.32
C TYR A 388 1.68 -22.97 7.70
N THR A 389 2.20 -24.17 7.46
CA THR A 389 1.51 -25.43 7.77
C THR A 389 2.17 -26.23 8.88
N GLY A 390 3.27 -25.71 9.45
CA GLY A 390 4.12 -26.45 10.39
C GLY A 390 5.17 -27.33 9.72
N ASP A 391 5.26 -27.30 8.39
CA ASP A 391 6.29 -28.01 7.63
C ASP A 391 7.72 -27.63 8.09
N SER A 392 8.62 -28.61 8.04
CA SER A 392 10.00 -28.48 8.55
C SER A 392 10.82 -27.46 7.78
N GLU A 393 10.69 -27.40 6.45
CA GLU A 393 11.43 -26.43 5.62
C GLU A 393 10.87 -25.01 5.80
N GLN A 394 9.54 -24.87 5.83
CA GLN A 394 8.91 -23.59 6.17
C GLN A 394 9.35 -23.10 7.55
N LYS A 395 9.37 -23.99 8.56
CA LYS A 395 9.80 -23.69 9.92
C LYS A 395 11.26 -23.24 9.96
N LYS A 396 12.16 -23.90 9.22
CA LYS A 396 13.58 -23.50 9.14
C LYS A 396 13.75 -22.10 8.55
N LYS A 397 13.08 -21.80 7.43
CA LYS A 397 13.12 -20.48 6.80
C LYS A 397 12.57 -19.39 7.72
N LEU A 398 11.41 -19.64 8.33
CA LEU A 398 10.80 -18.68 9.24
C LEU A 398 11.64 -18.49 10.51
N ASN A 399 12.22 -19.57 11.05
CA ASN A 399 13.12 -19.48 12.20
C ASN A 399 14.38 -18.66 11.87
N ARG A 400 14.88 -18.71 10.63
CA ARG A 400 15.99 -17.87 10.21
C ARG A 400 15.63 -16.39 10.32
N PHE A 401 14.46 -15.99 9.83
CA PHE A 401 13.94 -14.64 9.97
C PHE A 401 13.76 -14.24 11.45
N TYR A 402 13.05 -15.06 12.24
CA TYR A 402 12.81 -14.72 13.64
C TYR A 402 14.10 -14.57 14.45
N SER A 403 15.02 -15.52 14.36
CA SER A 403 16.22 -15.56 15.21
C SER A 403 17.33 -14.61 14.76
N PHE A 404 17.61 -14.55 13.45
CA PHE A 404 18.76 -13.80 12.94
C PHE A 404 18.42 -12.39 12.45
N GLU A 405 17.14 -12.10 12.21
CA GLU A 405 16.72 -10.79 11.72
C GLU A 405 15.87 -10.07 12.77
N LEU A 406 14.71 -10.60 13.11
CA LEU A 406 13.76 -9.95 14.01
C LEU A 406 14.31 -9.80 15.44
N ILE A 407 14.62 -10.91 16.11
CA ILE A 407 15.11 -10.92 17.49
C ILE A 407 16.47 -10.21 17.58
N ALA A 408 17.36 -10.45 16.62
CA ALA A 408 18.65 -9.77 16.55
C ALA A 408 18.49 -8.24 16.42
N GLY A 409 17.56 -7.78 15.58
CA GLY A 409 17.28 -6.35 15.41
C GLY A 409 16.68 -5.71 16.67
N ILE A 410 15.74 -6.41 17.33
CA ILE A 410 15.15 -5.98 18.61
C ILE A 410 16.25 -5.85 19.68
N GLN A 411 17.10 -6.87 19.84
CA GLN A 411 18.20 -6.87 20.81
C GLN A 411 19.19 -5.73 20.55
N ARG A 412 19.57 -5.50 19.29
CA ARG A 412 20.46 -4.39 18.92
C ARG A 412 19.88 -3.03 19.28
N TYR A 413 18.57 -2.84 19.07
CA TYR A 413 17.91 -1.59 19.39
C TYR A 413 17.68 -1.41 20.89
N ALA A 414 17.33 -2.48 21.61
CA ALA A 414 17.20 -2.48 23.07
C ALA A 414 18.54 -2.13 23.74
N ASN A 415 19.63 -2.69 23.23
CA ASN A 415 20.98 -2.51 23.78
C ASN A 415 21.73 -1.30 23.18
N ARG A 416 21.04 -0.37 22.53
CA ARG A 416 21.68 0.79 21.84
C ARG A 416 22.55 1.67 22.75
N LYS A 417 22.29 1.68 24.06
CA LYS A 417 23.07 2.42 25.09
C LYS A 417 24.21 1.60 25.71
N ALA A 418 24.32 0.32 25.35
CA ALA A 418 25.32 -0.61 25.85
C ALA A 418 25.86 -1.48 24.69
N PRO A 419 26.58 -0.87 23.72
CA PRO A 419 27.02 -1.56 22.50
C PRO A 419 27.96 -2.75 22.77
N GLU A 420 28.68 -2.77 23.89
CA GLU A 420 29.46 -3.92 24.35
C GLU A 420 28.62 -5.19 24.57
N LEU A 421 27.31 -5.05 24.79
CA LEU A 421 26.37 -6.16 24.89
C LEU A 421 25.90 -6.70 23.54
N SER A 422 26.28 -6.06 22.42
CA SER A 422 25.88 -6.52 21.08
C SER A 422 26.42 -7.92 20.73
N MET A 423 27.48 -8.36 21.41
CA MET A 423 28.04 -9.71 21.28
C MET A 423 27.42 -10.71 22.28
N GLN A 424 26.73 -10.22 23.32
CA GLN A 424 26.05 -11.05 24.31
C GLN A 424 24.62 -11.32 23.85
N LYS A 425 24.40 -12.52 23.31
CA LYS A 425 23.06 -12.97 22.92
C LYS A 425 22.17 -13.05 24.16
N GLU A 426 20.89 -12.73 23.99
CA GLU A 426 19.84 -12.92 25.02
C GLU A 426 19.98 -12.02 26.25
N GLU A 427 20.59 -10.84 26.14
CA GLU A 427 20.59 -9.85 27.22
C GLU A 427 19.89 -8.57 26.81
N PHE A 428 19.10 -7.99 27.72
CA PHE A 428 18.42 -6.71 27.54
C PHE A 428 18.92 -5.69 28.54
N PHE A 429 19.33 -4.52 28.04
CA PHE A 429 19.73 -3.38 28.85
C PHE A 429 18.53 -2.73 29.54
N LEU A 430 18.58 -2.61 30.87
CA LEU A 430 17.53 -1.98 31.68
C LEU A 430 17.87 -0.54 32.06
N GLY A 431 19.16 -0.22 32.27
CA GLY A 431 19.57 1.11 32.69
C GLY A 431 21.02 1.16 33.17
N GLU A 432 21.50 2.38 33.45
CA GLU A 432 22.83 2.63 34.00
C GLU A 432 22.70 3.44 35.28
N TYR A 433 23.31 2.96 36.36
CA TYR A 433 23.25 3.57 37.69
C TYR A 433 24.66 3.70 38.25
N GLY A 434 25.13 4.93 38.45
CA GLY A 434 26.47 5.19 38.98
C GLY A 434 27.61 4.61 38.11
N GLY A 435 27.40 4.51 36.79
CA GLY A 435 28.37 3.89 35.86
C GLY A 435 28.25 2.37 35.71
N ILE A 436 27.37 1.72 36.50
CA ILE A 436 27.11 0.28 36.42
C ILE A 436 25.91 0.05 35.50
N LYS A 437 26.11 -0.75 34.45
CA LYS A 437 25.04 -1.12 33.52
C LYS A 437 24.30 -2.34 34.03
N VAL A 438 22.98 -2.24 34.07
CA VAL A 438 22.09 -3.30 34.56
C VAL A 438 21.40 -3.94 33.36
N THR A 439 21.43 -5.25 33.31
CA THR A 439 20.87 -6.06 32.23
C THR A 439 20.11 -7.25 32.79
N VAL A 440 19.26 -7.82 31.97
CA VAL A 440 18.49 -9.01 32.30
C VAL A 440 18.63 -10.04 31.18
N PRO A 441 18.88 -11.32 31.49
CA PRO A 441 18.81 -12.38 30.49
C PRO A 441 17.36 -12.56 30.04
N VAL A 442 17.11 -12.50 28.73
CA VAL A 442 15.80 -12.63 28.09
C VAL A 442 15.93 -13.58 26.91
N GLU A 443 15.38 -14.78 27.09
CA GLU A 443 15.25 -15.77 26.03
C GLU A 443 14.00 -15.44 25.21
N LEU A 444 14.22 -15.00 23.97
CA LEU A 444 13.15 -14.73 23.01
C LEU A 444 13.02 -15.90 22.03
N MET A 445 11.81 -16.43 21.89
CA MET A 445 11.54 -17.54 20.97
C MET A 445 10.25 -17.29 20.16
N PRO A 446 10.13 -17.82 18.94
CA PRO A 446 8.87 -17.78 18.20
C PRO A 446 7.76 -18.62 18.88
N ASP A 447 6.53 -18.13 18.92
CA ASP A 447 5.36 -18.94 19.33
C ASP A 447 4.81 -19.73 18.13
N TRP A 448 5.42 -20.88 17.83
CA TRP A 448 5.05 -21.74 16.70
C TRP A 448 3.58 -22.14 16.70
N ASP A 449 3.00 -22.40 17.88
CA ASP A 449 1.59 -22.78 17.99
C ASP A 449 0.68 -21.62 17.60
N ALA A 450 1.04 -20.39 17.98
CA ALA A 450 0.26 -19.21 17.60
C ALA A 450 0.40 -18.89 16.11
N ILE A 451 1.60 -19.06 15.54
CA ILE A 451 1.85 -18.85 14.10
C ILE A 451 1.05 -19.86 13.27
N LEU A 452 0.96 -21.12 13.72
CA LEU A 452 0.21 -22.17 13.02
C LEU A 452 -1.31 -21.97 13.09
N ASN A 453 -1.83 -21.59 14.26
CA ASN A 453 -3.27 -21.62 14.53
C ASN A 453 -4.00 -20.30 14.27
N LYS A 454 -3.28 -19.21 13.95
CA LYS A 454 -3.89 -17.88 13.74
C LYS A 454 -3.62 -17.39 12.33
N ASN A 455 -4.58 -16.68 11.75
CA ASN A 455 -4.30 -15.90 10.55
C ASN A 455 -3.39 -14.74 10.94
N THR A 456 -2.12 -14.86 10.58
CA THR A 456 -1.09 -13.88 10.93
C THR A 456 -0.97 -12.77 9.90
N VAL A 457 -1.76 -12.77 8.84
CA VAL A 457 -1.46 -11.98 7.64
C VAL A 457 -2.56 -10.99 7.26
N TYR A 458 -2.12 -9.80 6.82
CA TYR A 458 -2.94 -8.66 6.42
C TYR A 458 -2.46 -8.12 5.07
N SER A 459 -3.23 -7.22 4.45
CA SER A 459 -2.92 -6.67 3.13
C SER A 459 -1.58 -5.93 3.03
N THR A 460 -1.09 -5.36 4.14
CA THR A 460 0.14 -4.56 4.16
C THR A 460 1.20 -5.09 5.11
N GLY A 461 0.95 -6.20 5.82
CA GLY A 461 1.92 -6.80 6.72
C GLY A 461 1.42 -8.04 7.43
N PHE A 462 2.18 -8.49 8.41
CA PHE A 462 1.90 -9.72 9.17
C PHE A 462 2.17 -9.50 10.66
N ASP A 463 1.47 -10.23 11.51
CA ASP A 463 1.69 -10.24 12.95
C ASP A 463 2.77 -11.27 13.30
N VAL A 464 3.72 -10.86 14.13
CA VAL A 464 4.70 -11.76 14.72
C VAL A 464 4.28 -12.19 16.11
N TYR A 465 4.59 -13.45 16.44
CA TYR A 465 4.28 -14.04 17.73
C TYR A 465 5.57 -14.51 18.39
N ILE A 466 5.89 -13.89 19.53
CA ILE A 466 7.11 -14.14 20.29
C ILE A 466 6.71 -14.58 21.71
N LYS A 467 7.55 -15.40 22.33
CA LYS A 467 7.52 -15.73 23.76
C LYS A 467 8.78 -15.19 24.44
N VAL A 468 8.62 -14.79 25.69
CA VAL A 468 9.70 -14.49 26.62
C VAL A 468 9.75 -15.66 27.61
N GLY A 469 10.69 -16.59 27.40
CA GLY A 469 10.61 -17.93 28.01
C GLY A 469 9.30 -18.62 27.65
N GLU A 470 8.49 -18.98 28.65
CA GLU A 470 7.18 -19.61 28.45
C GLU A 470 6.02 -18.61 28.28
N HIS A 471 6.24 -17.31 28.50
CA HIS A 471 5.19 -16.30 28.47
C HIS A 471 4.97 -15.75 27.08
N LYS A 472 3.72 -15.79 26.59
CA LYS A 472 3.33 -15.22 25.31
C LYS A 472 3.16 -13.72 25.43
N ILE A 473 3.77 -12.94 24.54
CA ILE A 473 3.54 -11.50 24.46
C ILE A 473 2.43 -11.18 23.45
N LYS A 474 1.88 -9.97 23.55
CA LYS A 474 0.90 -9.46 22.57
C LYS A 474 1.54 -9.47 21.17
N PRO A 475 0.83 -9.96 20.14
CA PRO A 475 1.36 -9.94 18.78
C PRO A 475 1.59 -8.51 18.31
N VAL A 476 2.67 -8.32 17.54
CA VAL A 476 3.00 -7.03 16.95
C VAL A 476 2.97 -7.14 15.44
N ARG A 477 2.33 -6.16 14.80
CA ARG A 477 2.25 -6.08 13.35
C ARG A 477 3.54 -5.52 12.76
N ILE A 478 4.15 -6.30 11.86
CA ILE A 478 5.29 -5.87 11.06
C ILE A 478 4.78 -5.45 9.68
N GLY A 479 4.84 -4.15 9.44
CA GLY A 479 4.77 -3.56 8.10
C GLY A 479 6.16 -3.40 7.48
N LEU A 480 6.22 -3.00 6.20
CA LEU A 480 7.49 -2.86 5.47
C LEU A 480 8.45 -1.84 6.13
N ASN A 481 7.94 -0.76 6.72
CA ASN A 481 8.77 0.23 7.42
C ASN A 481 9.51 -0.36 8.64
N LEU A 482 8.83 -1.14 9.47
CA LEU A 482 9.45 -1.77 10.63
C LEU A 482 10.43 -2.87 10.19
N PHE A 483 10.05 -3.62 9.15
CA PHE A 483 10.92 -4.61 8.53
C PHE A 483 12.22 -4.00 7.99
N GLU A 484 12.12 -2.87 7.28
CA GLU A 484 13.27 -2.09 6.81
C GLU A 484 14.14 -1.60 7.96
N LEU A 485 13.53 -1.08 9.03
CA LEU A 485 14.25 -0.60 10.20
C LEU A 485 15.04 -1.74 10.87
N ILE A 486 14.42 -2.91 11.05
CA ILE A 486 15.08 -4.11 11.58
C ILE A 486 16.26 -4.52 10.70
N TYR A 487 16.08 -4.55 9.38
CA TYR A 487 17.15 -4.83 8.43
C TYR A 487 18.31 -3.84 8.57
N LYS A 488 18.02 -2.53 8.61
CA LYS A 488 19.01 -1.47 8.79
C LYS A 488 19.76 -1.60 10.12
N LEU A 489 19.06 -1.86 11.23
CA LEU A 489 19.66 -2.10 12.56
C LEU A 489 20.65 -3.28 12.53
N ASN A 490 20.27 -4.35 11.82
CA ASN A 490 21.15 -5.51 11.62
C ASN A 490 22.39 -5.22 10.76
N ASN A 491 22.42 -4.08 10.06
CA ASN A 491 23.55 -3.58 9.31
C ASN A 491 24.24 -2.37 9.96
N GLY A 492 24.00 -2.14 11.26
CA GLY A 492 24.72 -1.13 12.05
C GLY A 492 24.15 0.29 11.95
N TYR A 493 23.00 0.46 11.30
CA TYR A 493 22.30 1.74 11.24
C TYR A 493 21.81 2.19 12.63
N ARG A 494 21.87 3.49 12.89
CA ARG A 494 21.31 4.10 14.08
C ARG A 494 20.05 4.89 13.69
N PRO A 495 18.87 4.55 14.27
CA PRO A 495 17.62 5.19 13.89
C PRO A 495 17.62 6.70 14.11
N ASN A 496 16.91 7.43 13.26
CA ASN A 496 16.85 8.89 13.31
C ASN A 496 15.39 9.41 13.24
N LYS A 497 15.22 10.73 13.13
CA LYS A 497 13.92 11.40 13.13
C LYS A 497 12.95 10.99 12.01
N TYR A 498 13.43 10.32 10.96
CA TYR A 498 12.61 9.84 9.85
C TYR A 498 12.02 8.45 10.11
N ASP A 499 12.52 7.71 11.11
CA ASP A 499 12.09 6.35 11.44
C ASP A 499 10.96 6.34 12.51
N LYS A 500 10.33 7.48 12.81
CA LYS A 500 9.43 7.68 13.98
C LYS A 500 8.38 6.59 14.17
N ASN A 501 7.60 6.27 13.14
CA ASN A 501 6.51 5.30 13.26
C ASN A 501 7.03 3.89 13.54
N ALA A 502 8.12 3.48 12.88
CA ALA A 502 8.74 2.18 13.11
C ALA A 502 9.43 2.11 14.48
N ILE A 503 10.04 3.21 14.93
CA ILE A 503 10.61 3.32 16.28
C ILE A 503 9.53 3.13 17.34
N VAL A 504 8.37 3.78 17.22
CA VAL A 504 7.28 3.66 18.21
C VAL A 504 6.84 2.20 18.35
N LEU A 505 6.65 1.48 17.24
CA LEU A 505 6.30 0.06 17.28
C LEU A 505 7.40 -0.80 17.91
N LEU A 506 8.67 -0.48 17.61
CA LEU A 506 9.82 -1.19 18.17
C LEU A 506 9.99 -0.91 19.68
N GLU A 507 9.68 0.30 20.13
CA GLU A 507 9.67 0.66 21.56
C GLU A 507 8.51 -0.05 22.28
N GLU A 508 7.29 -0.09 21.71
CA GLU A 508 6.18 -0.87 22.26
C GLU A 508 6.54 -2.37 22.40
N MET A 509 7.21 -2.95 21.39
CA MET A 509 7.72 -4.33 21.48
C MET A 509 8.70 -4.52 22.62
N ILE A 510 9.66 -3.59 22.79
CA ILE A 510 10.66 -3.69 23.85
C ILE A 510 10.03 -3.50 25.22
N GLU A 511 9.05 -2.62 25.36
CA GLU A 511 8.31 -2.44 26.60
C GLU A 511 7.57 -3.71 27.00
N LEU A 512 6.86 -4.35 26.06
CA LEU A 512 6.19 -5.64 26.28
C LEU A 512 7.18 -6.74 26.72
N ILE A 513 8.37 -6.77 26.11
CA ILE A 513 9.43 -7.71 26.48
C ILE A 513 9.99 -7.37 27.87
N ALA A 514 10.25 -6.09 28.14
CA ALA A 514 10.85 -5.60 29.37
C ALA A 514 9.91 -5.79 30.59
N GLU A 515 8.59 -5.65 30.41
CA GLU A 515 7.60 -5.97 31.45
C GLU A 515 7.73 -7.42 31.93
N HIS A 516 7.87 -8.35 31.00
CA HIS A 516 8.09 -9.76 31.34
C HIS A 516 9.51 -9.98 31.89
N ALA A 517 10.51 -9.30 31.35
CA ALA A 517 11.89 -9.41 31.82
C ALA A 517 12.05 -8.91 33.28
N LYS A 518 11.26 -7.93 33.74
CA LYS A 518 11.26 -7.49 35.15
C LYS A 518 10.85 -8.59 36.13
N SER A 519 10.10 -9.59 35.67
CA SER A 519 9.77 -10.77 36.49
C SER A 519 10.90 -11.80 36.58
N SER A 520 11.98 -11.60 35.82
CA SER A 520 13.15 -12.46 35.87
C SER A 520 13.73 -12.47 37.27
N ARG A 521 14.07 -13.68 37.74
CA ARG A 521 14.80 -13.86 39.01
C ARG A 521 16.29 -13.61 38.86
N GLU A 522 16.78 -13.28 37.67
CA GLU A 522 18.20 -13.09 37.37
C GLU A 522 18.44 -11.70 36.77
N ILE A 523 19.44 -11.00 37.29
CA ILE A 523 19.92 -9.70 36.79
C ILE A 523 21.44 -9.75 36.70
N LYS A 524 22.01 -9.12 35.68
CA LYS A 524 23.46 -8.97 35.52
C LYS A 524 23.86 -7.50 35.57
N PHE A 525 24.97 -7.24 36.24
CA PHE A 525 25.58 -5.93 36.40
C PHE A 525 26.93 -5.92 35.71
N TYR A 526 27.18 -4.88 34.93
CA TYR A 526 28.45 -4.65 34.25
C TYR A 526 29.10 -3.40 34.84
N ASP A 527 30.22 -3.60 35.52
CA ASP A 527 31.05 -2.55 36.11
C ASP A 527 32.35 -2.43 35.28
N GLY A 528 32.36 -1.46 34.35
CA GLY A 528 33.42 -1.31 33.37
C GLY A 528 33.46 -2.45 32.33
N ARG A 529 34.64 -2.71 31.75
CA ARG A 529 34.80 -3.70 30.65
C ARG A 529 34.97 -5.15 31.09
N HIS A 530 35.29 -5.40 32.37
CA HIS A 530 35.81 -6.71 32.81
C HIS A 530 35.11 -7.31 34.03
N LYS A 531 34.31 -6.54 34.78
CA LYS A 531 33.61 -7.06 35.97
C LYS A 531 32.14 -7.24 35.67
N THR A 532 31.72 -8.49 35.62
CA THR A 532 30.31 -8.85 35.50
C THR A 532 29.85 -9.49 36.79
N TYR A 533 28.73 -9.03 37.35
CA TYR A 533 28.11 -9.66 38.51
C TYR A 533 26.76 -10.21 38.09
N ARG A 534 26.39 -11.39 38.61
CA ARG A 534 25.08 -12.00 38.40
C ARG A 534 24.38 -12.11 39.75
N ALA A 535 23.21 -11.50 39.89
CA ALA A 535 22.33 -11.69 41.03
C ALA A 535 21.18 -12.61 40.62
N LYS A 536 20.91 -13.64 41.44
CA LYS A 536 19.83 -14.59 41.22
C LYS A 536 19.00 -14.79 42.49
N GLY A 537 17.69 -14.66 42.39
CA GLY A 537 16.75 -14.88 43.48
C GLY A 537 16.35 -16.36 43.62
N TYR A 538 16.41 -16.88 44.84
CA TYR A 538 15.97 -18.21 45.25
C TYR A 538 15.05 -18.07 46.47
N GLY A 539 13.73 -17.97 46.25
CA GLY A 539 12.78 -17.70 47.33
C GLY A 539 13.09 -16.35 47.99
N ASP A 540 13.40 -16.37 49.28
CA ASP A 540 13.72 -15.18 50.08
C ASP A 540 15.21 -14.79 50.07
N MET A 541 16.05 -15.54 49.35
CA MET A 541 17.50 -15.29 49.27
C MET A 541 17.90 -14.77 47.89
N ILE A 542 18.83 -13.81 47.85
CA ILE A 542 19.49 -13.34 46.63
C ILE A 542 20.95 -13.79 46.69
N THR A 543 21.37 -14.60 45.72
CA THR A 543 22.77 -15.00 45.56
C THR A 543 23.45 -14.09 44.53
N VAL A 544 24.60 -13.51 44.86
CA VAL A 544 25.40 -12.69 43.96
C VAL A 544 26.72 -13.41 43.66
N SER A 545 27.01 -13.64 42.38
CA SER A 545 28.26 -14.26 41.92
C SER A 545 29.01 -13.31 40.99
N GLY A 546 30.31 -13.12 41.20
CA GLY A 546 31.19 -12.46 40.24
C GLY A 546 31.56 -13.39 39.09
N ILE A 547 31.52 -12.87 37.88
CA ILE A 547 31.99 -13.51 36.65
C ILE A 547 33.13 -12.61 36.15
N GLU A 548 34.37 -13.04 36.38
CA GLU A 548 35.53 -12.42 35.73
C GLU A 548 35.52 -12.83 34.25
N GLY A 549 35.52 -11.84 33.36
CA GLY A 549 35.51 -12.02 31.91
C GLY A 549 36.90 -12.15 31.31
#